data_AF-A0A1H5U7M8-F1
#
_entry.id   AF-A0A1H5U7M8-F1
#
_cell.length_a   1.000
_cell.length_b   1.000
_cell.length_c   1.000
_cell.angle_alpha   90.00
_cell.angle_beta   90.00
_cell.angle_gamma   90.00
#
_symmetry.space_group_name_H-M   'P 1'
#
loop_
_entity.id
_entity.type
_entity.pdbx_description
1 polymer ?
#
loop_
_entity_poly.entity_id
_entity_poly.type
_entity_poly.pdbx_seq_one_letter_code
_entity_poly.pdbx_strand_id
1 'polypeptide(L)'
;MKTKTLFLLLLCILLGSCAKEPALSEKPLFELGGERWERTELDKLIFNEFTKPYNIEIKYKWNPYEVNHNRTLVPPVENQIYPVLTALKEVWMKPYEKAGGSEFLRRFPLTKFVLVGSPEFESDGSEIIGRAEGGTKIVLYNVNDFLIDNIGSLEDMFRTIHHEYAHILHQNIHYPEEWRGISTEHYTPTWYNTNSETANSQGLVTPYAKASEAEDFVETIAYLLIEGQGSYNWVAEYYEEVTHIFRLKESLIVKYFKDSFNIDFRELQREVQDAIWRLAYN
;
A
#
# COMPACT_ATOMS: atom_id res chain seq x y z
N MET A 1 -31.10 26.33 74.48
CA MET A 1 -31.88 25.59 73.46
C MET A 1 -31.85 26.21 72.06
N LYS A 2 -30.96 27.17 71.73
CA LYS A 2 -30.88 27.78 70.38
C LYS A 2 -29.69 27.30 69.53
N THR A 3 -28.62 26.78 70.14
CA THR A 3 -27.42 26.28 69.45
C THR A 3 -27.55 24.85 68.92
N LYS A 4 -28.28 23.97 69.63
CA LYS A 4 -28.54 22.58 69.18
C LYS A 4 -29.46 22.51 67.95
N THR A 5 -30.38 23.46 67.81
CA THR A 5 -31.32 23.54 66.68
C THR A 5 -30.65 24.04 65.41
N LEU A 6 -29.63 24.90 65.53
CA LEU A 6 -28.86 25.40 64.39
C LEU A 6 -27.93 24.33 63.81
N PHE A 7 -27.35 23.47 64.66
CA PHE A 7 -26.51 22.36 64.23
C PHE A 7 -27.30 21.26 63.51
N LEU A 8 -28.55 21.03 63.92
CA LEU A 8 -29.45 20.08 63.27
C LEU A 8 -29.94 20.58 61.89
N LEU A 9 -30.13 21.90 61.73
CA LEU A 9 -30.49 22.49 60.45
C LEU A 9 -29.33 22.45 59.44
N LEU A 10 -28.08 22.61 59.90
CA LEU A 10 -26.89 22.58 59.06
C LEU A 10 -26.56 21.15 58.57
N LEU A 11 -26.86 20.12 59.37
CA LEU A 11 -26.65 18.72 59.01
C LEU A 11 -27.64 18.23 57.93
N CYS A 12 -28.87 18.76 57.91
CA CYS A 12 -29.86 18.43 56.89
C CYS A 12 -29.53 18.99 55.50
N ILE A 13 -28.72 20.06 55.42
CA ILE A 13 -28.33 20.68 54.13
C ILE A 13 -27.20 19.88 53.45
N LEU A 14 -26.43 19.08 54.20
CA LEU A 14 -25.33 18.26 53.67
C LEU A 14 -25.78 16.93 53.06
N LEU A 15 -27.03 16.52 53.24
CA LEU A 15 -27.57 15.25 52.70
C LEU A 15 -28.27 15.42 51.34
N GLY A 16 -28.35 16.63 50.81
CA GLY A 16 -29.07 16.97 49.57
C GLY A 16 -28.22 17.02 48.30
N SER A 17 -26.91 16.72 48.35
CA SER A 17 -26.02 16.81 47.17
C SER A 17 -25.60 15.43 46.69
N CYS A 18 -26.56 14.67 46.19
CA CYS A 18 -26.29 13.60 45.26
C CYS A 18 -27.34 13.67 44.16
N ALA A 19 -27.24 14.69 43.31
CA ALA A 19 -27.87 14.63 42.01
C ALA A 19 -27.23 13.45 41.30
N LYS A 20 -28.00 12.39 41.00
CA LYS A 20 -27.53 11.37 40.06
C LYS A 20 -27.25 12.09 38.76
N GLU A 21 -25.99 12.08 38.33
CA GLU A 21 -25.67 12.46 36.96
C GLU A 21 -26.56 11.62 36.02
N PRO A 22 -27.06 12.22 34.93
CA PRO A 22 -27.81 11.44 33.95
C PRO A 22 -26.96 10.23 33.56
N ALA A 23 -27.59 9.05 33.50
CA ALA A 23 -26.90 7.86 33.05
C ALA A 23 -26.20 8.19 31.73
N LEU A 24 -24.89 7.93 31.67
CA LEU A 24 -24.12 8.07 30.43
C LEU A 24 -24.90 7.33 29.33
N SER A 25 -25.02 7.97 28.18
CA SER A 25 -25.66 7.38 27.00
C SER A 25 -25.17 5.94 26.82
N GLU A 26 -26.09 4.97 26.73
CA GLU A 26 -25.76 3.58 26.38
C GLU A 26 -25.20 3.47 24.95
N LYS A 27 -25.36 4.52 24.13
CA LYS A 27 -24.63 4.60 22.87
C LYS A 27 -23.16 4.79 23.20
N PRO A 28 -22.27 3.90 22.74
CA PRO A 28 -20.85 4.09 22.89
C PRO A 28 -20.47 5.48 22.36
N LEU A 29 -19.57 6.15 23.08
CA LEU A 29 -18.91 7.32 22.52
C LEU A 29 -18.10 6.86 21.31
N PHE A 30 -18.36 7.50 20.17
CA PHE A 30 -17.55 7.38 18.97
C PHE A 30 -16.07 7.50 19.36
N GLU A 31 -15.24 6.52 19.00
CA GLU A 31 -13.78 6.46 19.19
C GLU A 31 -13.19 5.97 20.54
N LEU A 32 -13.99 5.51 21.53
CA LEU A 32 -13.41 4.94 22.78
C LEU A 32 -13.31 3.41 22.82
N GLY A 33 -13.67 2.72 21.73
CA GLY A 33 -13.69 1.26 21.65
C GLY A 33 -14.91 0.64 22.37
N GLY A 34 -15.35 -0.52 21.86
CA GLY A 34 -16.59 -1.19 22.33
C GLY A 34 -17.77 -1.09 21.36
N GLU A 35 -17.61 -0.40 20.23
CA GLU A 35 -18.63 -0.35 19.17
C GLU A 35 -18.69 -1.69 18.42
N ARG A 36 -19.82 -2.38 18.52
CA ARG A 36 -20.18 -3.42 17.56
C ARG A 36 -20.71 -2.73 16.31
N TRP A 37 -19.83 -2.48 15.35
CA TRP A 37 -20.24 -2.09 14.01
C TRP A 37 -21.15 -3.17 13.44
N GLU A 38 -22.35 -2.79 13.02
CA GLU A 38 -23.14 -3.68 12.17
C GLU A 38 -22.38 -3.93 10.88
N ARG A 39 -22.31 -5.19 10.43
CA ARG A 39 -21.59 -5.55 9.21
C ARG A 39 -22.29 -4.93 8.01
N THR A 40 -21.62 -4.01 7.34
CA THR A 40 -22.10 -3.36 6.11
C THR A 40 -21.96 -4.31 4.91
N GLU A 41 -22.56 -3.95 3.77
CA GLU A 41 -22.33 -4.69 2.51
C GLU A 41 -20.86 -4.61 2.08
N LEU A 42 -20.16 -3.50 2.37
CA LEU A 42 -18.73 -3.36 2.13
C LEU A 42 -17.92 -4.33 3.00
N ASP A 43 -18.25 -4.49 4.28
CA ASP A 43 -17.60 -5.48 5.16
C ASP A 43 -17.78 -6.91 4.61
N LYS A 44 -18.97 -7.24 4.08
CA LYS A 44 -19.25 -8.55 3.47
C LYS A 44 -18.46 -8.75 2.18
N LEU A 45 -18.37 -7.72 1.33
CA LEU A 45 -17.58 -7.75 0.11
C LEU A 45 -16.10 -7.99 0.43
N ILE A 46 -15.53 -7.21 1.36
CA ILE A 46 -14.14 -7.38 1.80
C ILE A 46 -13.91 -8.81 2.30
N PHE A 47 -14.81 -9.31 3.15
CA PHE A 47 -14.68 -10.66 3.68
C PHE A 47 -14.71 -11.73 2.60
N ASN A 48 -15.64 -11.63 1.65
CA ASN A 48 -15.83 -12.66 0.62
C ASN A 48 -14.77 -12.62 -0.48
N GLU A 49 -14.28 -11.43 -0.83
CA GLU A 49 -13.38 -11.21 -1.97
C GLU A 49 -11.90 -11.18 -1.58
N PHE A 50 -11.57 -10.82 -0.33
CA PHE A 50 -10.19 -10.65 0.13
C PHE A 50 -9.86 -11.58 1.30
N THR A 51 -10.61 -11.48 2.40
CA THR A 51 -10.25 -12.16 3.65
C THR A 51 -10.43 -13.66 3.59
N LYS A 52 -11.61 -14.14 3.20
CA LYS A 52 -11.91 -15.57 3.12
C LYS A 52 -11.07 -16.30 2.07
N PRO A 53 -10.91 -15.78 0.83
CA PRO A 53 -10.13 -16.48 -0.19
C PRO A 53 -8.62 -16.34 -0.03
N TYR A 54 -8.08 -15.23 0.50
CA TYR A 54 -6.63 -14.97 0.46
C TYR A 54 -6.00 -14.64 1.82
N ASN A 55 -6.80 -14.59 2.90
CA ASN A 55 -6.36 -14.11 4.20
C ASN A 55 -5.80 -12.67 4.17
N ILE A 56 -6.37 -11.83 3.31
CA ILE A 56 -6.03 -10.41 3.19
C ILE A 56 -6.99 -9.59 4.05
N GLU A 57 -6.43 -8.84 4.98
CA GLU A 57 -7.17 -7.91 5.82
C GLU A 57 -7.19 -6.50 5.20
N ILE A 58 -8.37 -6.01 4.82
CA ILE A 58 -8.55 -4.62 4.43
C ILE A 58 -9.05 -3.82 5.64
N LYS A 59 -8.20 -2.92 6.16
CA LYS A 59 -8.54 -1.98 7.22
C LYS A 59 -8.89 -0.62 6.61
N TYR A 60 -10.19 -0.35 6.51
CA TYR A 60 -10.69 0.98 6.13
C TYR A 60 -11.34 1.72 7.31
N LYS A 61 -11.83 0.99 8.33
CA LYS A 61 -12.36 1.61 9.55
C LYS A 61 -11.21 2.23 10.34
N TRP A 62 -11.39 3.50 10.69
CA TRP A 62 -10.34 4.31 11.30
C TRP A 62 -9.80 3.69 12.59
N ASN A 63 -8.48 3.61 12.69
CA ASN A 63 -7.79 3.21 13.90
C ASN A 63 -6.46 3.99 14.01
N PRO A 64 -6.34 4.97 14.92
CA PRO A 64 -5.14 5.79 15.04
C PRO A 64 -3.89 5.01 15.46
N TYR A 65 -4.05 3.79 16.00
CA TYR A 65 -2.93 2.94 16.41
C TYR A 65 -2.31 2.12 15.29
N GLU A 66 -2.91 2.13 14.09
CA GLU A 66 -2.45 1.37 12.91
C GLU A 66 -1.76 2.26 11.86
N VAL A 67 -1.66 3.56 12.14
CA VAL A 67 -1.09 4.60 11.26
C VAL A 67 -0.06 5.46 12.00
N ASN A 68 0.67 6.30 11.28
CA ASN A 68 1.67 7.18 11.87
C ASN A 68 1.02 8.25 12.79
N HIS A 69 1.02 7.98 14.10
CA HIS A 69 0.47 8.87 15.12
C HIS A 69 1.16 10.23 15.24
N ASN A 70 2.34 10.42 14.61
CA ASN A 70 3.03 11.69 14.58
C ASN A 70 2.57 12.60 13.43
N ARG A 71 1.61 12.15 12.62
CA ARG A 71 1.08 12.88 11.48
C ARG A 71 -0.42 13.14 11.65
N THR A 72 -0.88 14.25 11.07
CA THR A 72 -2.31 14.57 11.00
C THR A 72 -2.91 13.87 9.79
N LEU A 73 -3.46 12.68 10.03
CA LEU A 73 -4.07 11.85 9.00
C LEU A 73 -5.59 11.83 9.18
N VAL A 74 -6.33 11.73 8.06
CA VAL A 74 -7.80 11.70 8.08
C VAL A 74 -8.32 10.30 7.71
N PRO A 75 -9.49 9.89 8.25
CA PRO A 75 -10.11 8.63 7.88
C PRO A 75 -10.50 8.60 6.41
N PRO A 76 -10.50 7.41 5.79
CA PRO A 76 -10.96 7.27 4.42
C PRO A 76 -12.50 7.41 4.35
N VAL A 77 -12.99 8.02 3.28
CA VAL A 77 -14.43 8.13 3.01
C VAL A 77 -14.93 6.79 2.48
N GLU A 78 -16.01 6.26 3.07
CA GLU A 78 -16.45 4.88 2.79
C GLU A 78 -16.81 4.63 1.31
N ASN A 79 -17.32 5.64 0.60
CA ASN A 79 -17.63 5.53 -0.82
C ASN A 79 -16.39 5.38 -1.71
N GLN A 80 -15.21 5.82 -1.27
CA GLN A 80 -13.95 5.69 -1.99
C GLN A 80 -13.29 4.32 -1.82
N ILE A 81 -13.75 3.53 -0.85
CA ILE A 81 -13.19 2.19 -0.62
C ILE A 81 -13.53 1.25 -1.78
N TYR A 82 -14.73 1.34 -2.35
CA TYR A 82 -15.14 0.45 -3.43
C TYR A 82 -14.29 0.62 -4.71
N PRO A 83 -14.01 1.86 -5.19
CA PRO A 83 -13.02 2.08 -6.25
C PRO A 83 -11.65 1.46 -5.95
N VAL A 84 -11.08 1.70 -4.77
CA VAL A 84 -9.77 1.15 -4.38
C VAL A 84 -9.77 -0.37 -4.42
N LEU A 85 -10.78 -1.02 -3.81
CA LEU A 85 -10.90 -2.48 -3.80
C LEU A 85 -11.09 -3.05 -5.21
N THR A 86 -11.84 -2.36 -6.06
CA THR A 86 -12.01 -2.76 -7.45
C THR A 86 -10.66 -2.72 -8.16
N ALA A 87 -9.93 -1.62 -8.04
CA ALA A 87 -8.61 -1.48 -8.64
C ALA A 87 -7.63 -2.55 -8.14
N LEU A 88 -7.59 -2.83 -6.82
CA LEU A 88 -6.75 -3.88 -6.24
C LEU A 88 -6.99 -5.24 -6.90
N LYS A 89 -8.26 -5.58 -7.13
CA LYS A 89 -8.62 -6.84 -7.79
C LYS A 89 -8.21 -6.85 -9.25
N GLU A 90 -8.49 -5.77 -9.97
CA GLU A 90 -8.29 -5.72 -11.42
C GLU A 90 -6.83 -5.57 -11.84
N VAL A 91 -6.04 -4.75 -11.15
CA VAL A 91 -4.68 -4.37 -11.58
C VAL A 91 -3.59 -5.18 -10.88
N TRP A 92 -3.87 -5.71 -9.68
CA TRP A 92 -2.93 -6.56 -8.97
C TRP A 92 -3.39 -8.02 -8.92
N MET A 93 -4.51 -8.33 -8.26
CA MET A 93 -4.84 -9.73 -7.95
C MET A 93 -5.09 -10.59 -9.22
N LYS A 94 -6.00 -10.16 -10.10
CA LYS A 94 -6.40 -10.93 -11.28
C LYS A 94 -5.23 -11.21 -12.24
N PRO A 95 -4.35 -10.24 -12.59
CA PRO A 95 -3.18 -10.52 -13.41
C PRO A 95 -2.29 -11.63 -12.86
N TYR A 96 -2.01 -11.60 -11.55
CA TYR A 96 -1.20 -12.63 -10.90
C TYR A 96 -1.90 -13.99 -10.83
N GLU A 97 -3.21 -14.04 -10.60
CA GLU A 97 -3.96 -15.31 -10.63
C GLU A 97 -4.03 -15.91 -12.02
N LYS A 98 -4.18 -15.07 -13.06
CA LYS A 98 -4.21 -15.53 -14.44
C LYS A 98 -2.85 -16.10 -14.86
N ALA A 99 -1.77 -15.40 -14.55
CA ALA A 99 -0.42 -15.79 -14.96
C ALA A 99 0.19 -16.89 -14.06
N GLY A 100 -0.06 -16.84 -12.74
CA GLY A 100 0.53 -17.75 -11.74
C GLY A 100 -0.41 -18.84 -11.23
N GLY A 101 -1.68 -18.82 -11.64
CA GLY A 101 -2.74 -19.72 -11.17
C GLY A 101 -3.47 -19.22 -9.91
N SER A 102 -4.65 -19.77 -9.65
CA SER A 102 -5.56 -19.36 -8.56
C SER A 102 -5.00 -19.47 -7.13
N GLU A 103 -3.94 -20.24 -6.94
CA GLU A 103 -3.30 -20.42 -5.62
C GLU A 103 -2.11 -19.47 -5.42
N PHE A 104 -1.71 -18.70 -6.44
CA PHE A 104 -0.48 -17.92 -6.41
C PHE A 104 -0.47 -16.89 -5.26
N LEU A 105 -1.54 -16.10 -5.16
CA LEU A 105 -1.69 -15.09 -4.10
C LEU A 105 -1.83 -15.71 -2.70
N ARG A 106 -2.27 -16.97 -2.58
CA ARG A 106 -2.30 -17.68 -1.29
C ARG A 106 -0.91 -18.16 -0.87
N ARG A 107 -0.07 -18.51 -1.83
CA ARG A 107 1.32 -18.95 -1.58
C ARG A 107 2.22 -17.79 -1.19
N PHE A 108 2.00 -16.61 -1.77
CA PHE A 108 2.78 -15.41 -1.49
C PHE A 108 1.86 -14.25 -1.09
N PRO A 109 1.27 -14.28 0.12
CA PRO A 109 0.23 -13.33 0.48
C PRO A 109 0.77 -11.98 0.93
N LEU A 110 0.20 -10.91 0.37
CA LEU A 110 0.21 -9.60 1.01
C LEU A 110 -0.95 -9.55 2.00
N THR A 111 -0.65 -9.56 3.29
CA THR A 111 -1.62 -9.93 4.34
C THR A 111 -2.53 -8.80 4.79
N LYS A 112 -2.13 -7.54 4.63
CA LYS A 112 -2.90 -6.41 5.18
C LYS A 112 -2.76 -5.14 4.32
N PHE A 113 -3.88 -4.50 4.04
CA PHE A 113 -3.94 -3.12 3.56
C PHE A 113 -4.56 -2.23 4.63
N VAL A 114 -3.91 -1.12 4.97
CA VAL A 114 -4.48 -0.05 5.79
C VAL A 114 -4.76 1.14 4.89
N LEU A 115 -6.02 1.58 4.81
CA LEU A 115 -6.44 2.65 3.92
C LEU A 115 -6.56 3.95 4.71
N VAL A 116 -5.87 4.99 4.26
CA VAL A 116 -5.81 6.30 4.89
C VAL A 116 -6.29 7.36 3.91
N GLY A 117 -7.20 8.22 4.37
CA GLY A 117 -7.91 9.16 3.50
C GLY A 117 -7.05 10.27 2.94
N SER A 118 -6.08 10.76 3.71
CA SER A 118 -5.20 11.87 3.34
C SER A 118 -3.83 11.39 2.87
N PRO A 119 -3.08 12.23 2.12
CA PRO A 119 -1.67 12.00 1.88
C PRO A 119 -0.88 12.01 3.20
N GLU A 120 0.22 11.28 3.23
CA GLU A 120 1.34 11.53 4.15
C GLU A 120 2.48 12.14 3.33
N PHE A 121 3.30 12.98 3.95
CA PHE A 121 4.43 13.61 3.29
C PHE A 121 5.73 13.27 4.01
N GLU A 122 6.79 13.07 3.23
CA GLU A 122 8.15 13.02 3.72
C GLU A 122 8.62 14.40 4.18
N SER A 123 9.78 14.45 4.85
CA SER A 123 10.34 15.72 5.35
C SER A 123 10.69 16.72 4.23
N ASP A 124 10.89 16.24 3.00
CA ASP A 124 11.17 17.06 1.82
C ASP A 124 9.91 17.53 1.08
N GLY A 125 8.71 17.13 1.56
CA GLY A 125 7.42 17.48 0.97
C GLY A 125 6.96 16.56 -0.16
N SER A 126 7.69 15.49 -0.46
CA SER A 126 7.21 14.45 -1.38
C SER A 126 6.06 13.66 -0.74
N GLU A 127 5.05 13.32 -1.54
CA GLU A 127 3.88 12.54 -1.10
C GLU A 127 4.24 11.05 -0.99
N ILE A 128 3.80 10.43 0.11
CA ILE A 128 3.91 8.99 0.35
C ILE A 128 2.58 8.37 -0.06
N ILE A 129 2.60 7.58 -1.12
CA ILE A 129 1.40 6.96 -1.70
C ILE A 129 1.13 5.62 -1.02
N GLY A 130 2.20 4.93 -0.60
CA GLY A 130 2.09 3.87 0.37
C GLY A 130 3.40 3.54 1.07
N ARG A 131 3.30 2.74 2.14
CA ARG A 131 4.44 2.31 2.94
C ARG A 131 4.26 0.86 3.36
N ALA A 132 5.29 0.02 3.17
CA ALA A 132 5.31 -1.27 3.81
C ALA A 132 5.73 -1.20 5.29
N GLU A 133 4.99 -1.92 6.13
CA GLU A 133 5.32 -2.14 7.53
C GLU A 133 5.43 -3.65 7.80
N GLY A 134 6.57 -4.12 8.31
CA GLY A 134 6.72 -5.52 8.69
C GLY A 134 6.65 -6.54 7.54
N GLY A 135 6.85 -6.11 6.29
CA GLY A 135 7.05 -6.96 5.10
C GLY A 135 5.80 -7.40 4.35
N THR A 136 4.62 -7.45 4.98
CA THR A 136 3.37 -7.91 4.33
C THR A 136 2.15 -7.03 4.61
N LYS A 137 2.34 -5.87 5.25
CA LYS A 137 1.33 -4.82 5.43
C LYS A 137 1.70 -3.64 4.56
N ILE A 138 0.76 -3.15 3.75
CA ILE A 138 0.87 -1.87 3.03
C ILE A 138 -0.13 -0.88 3.63
N VAL A 139 0.35 0.32 3.96
CA VAL A 139 -0.50 1.48 4.20
C VAL A 139 -0.66 2.21 2.87
N LEU A 140 -1.88 2.40 2.39
CA LEU A 140 -2.21 3.19 1.20
C LEU A 140 -2.76 4.54 1.68
N TYR A 141 -2.10 5.61 1.27
CA TYR A 141 -2.49 6.97 1.61
C TYR A 141 -3.29 7.61 0.49
N ASN A 142 -3.86 8.78 0.79
CA ASN A 142 -4.61 9.61 -0.13
C ASN A 142 -5.77 8.89 -0.86
N VAL A 143 -6.39 7.89 -0.21
CA VAL A 143 -7.45 7.11 -0.86
C VAL A 143 -8.73 7.92 -1.11
N ASN A 144 -8.87 9.09 -0.48
CA ASN A 144 -10.03 9.95 -0.72
C ASN A 144 -9.99 10.63 -2.08
N ASP A 145 -8.79 10.91 -2.57
CA ASP A 145 -8.55 11.56 -3.87
C ASP A 145 -8.19 10.54 -4.96
N PHE A 146 -8.27 9.23 -4.67
CA PHE A 146 -8.04 8.19 -5.66
C PHE A 146 -9.13 8.19 -6.74
N LEU A 147 -8.71 8.28 -7.99
CA LEU A 147 -9.58 8.25 -9.16
C LEU A 147 -9.30 6.99 -9.99
N ILE A 148 -10.24 6.04 -9.98
CA ILE A 148 -10.09 4.78 -10.72
C ILE A 148 -10.07 4.96 -12.25
N ASP A 149 -10.63 6.06 -12.74
CA ASP A 149 -10.67 6.47 -14.15
C ASP A 149 -9.51 7.40 -14.53
N ASN A 150 -8.52 7.59 -13.64
CA ASN A 150 -7.32 8.36 -13.91
C ASN A 150 -6.09 7.45 -13.98
N ILE A 151 -5.40 7.47 -15.14
CA ILE A 151 -4.22 6.63 -15.35
C ILE A 151 -3.11 6.92 -14.33
N GLY A 152 -2.84 8.20 -14.00
CA GLY A 152 -1.83 8.57 -13.03
C GLY A 152 -2.15 8.06 -11.62
N SER A 153 -3.41 8.20 -11.18
CA SER A 153 -3.87 7.65 -9.89
C SER A 153 -3.69 6.13 -9.80
N LEU A 154 -3.96 5.40 -10.89
CA LEU A 154 -3.70 3.97 -10.96
C LEU A 154 -2.20 3.68 -10.92
N GLU A 155 -1.41 4.29 -11.80
CA GLU A 155 0.03 4.07 -11.90
C GLU A 155 0.74 4.32 -10.58
N ASP A 156 0.42 5.42 -9.89
CA ASP A 156 1.01 5.79 -8.61
C ASP A 156 0.74 4.78 -7.50
N MET A 157 -0.53 4.37 -7.34
CA MET A 157 -0.91 3.39 -6.34
C MET A 157 -0.31 2.00 -6.64
N PHE A 158 -0.40 1.57 -7.90
CA PHE A 158 0.03 0.23 -8.29
C PHE A 158 1.53 0.10 -8.43
N ARG A 159 2.28 1.18 -8.67
CA ARG A 159 3.75 1.18 -8.54
C ARG A 159 4.15 0.75 -7.14
N THR A 160 3.56 1.36 -6.12
CA THR A 160 3.81 1.00 -4.73
C THR A 160 3.42 -0.46 -4.44
N ILE A 161 2.23 -0.88 -4.86
CA ILE A 161 1.75 -2.24 -4.59
C ILE A 161 2.61 -3.30 -5.27
N HIS A 162 2.95 -3.13 -6.55
CA HIS A 162 3.78 -4.10 -7.28
C HIS A 162 5.23 -4.09 -6.80
N HIS A 163 5.77 -2.94 -6.38
CA HIS A 163 7.08 -2.85 -5.73
C HIS A 163 7.12 -3.70 -4.45
N GLU A 164 6.19 -3.47 -3.53
CA GLU A 164 6.13 -4.19 -2.26
C GLU A 164 5.78 -5.68 -2.46
N TYR A 165 4.95 -5.99 -3.45
CA TYR A 165 4.66 -7.38 -3.78
C TYR A 165 5.90 -8.08 -4.36
N ALA A 166 6.70 -7.42 -5.19
CA ALA A 166 7.97 -7.94 -5.66
C ALA A 166 8.95 -8.17 -4.49
N HIS A 167 8.91 -7.33 -3.45
CA HIS A 167 9.62 -7.60 -2.19
C HIS A 167 9.19 -8.91 -1.55
N ILE A 168 7.89 -9.16 -1.40
CA ILE A 168 7.35 -10.42 -0.87
C ILE A 168 7.86 -11.60 -1.70
N LEU A 169 7.83 -11.50 -3.03
CA LEU A 169 8.26 -12.57 -3.92
C LEU A 169 9.74 -12.91 -3.72
N HIS A 170 10.64 -11.92 -3.75
CA HIS A 170 12.09 -12.20 -3.64
C HIS A 170 12.53 -12.60 -2.24
N GLN A 171 11.79 -12.19 -1.20
CA GLN A 171 12.02 -12.64 0.17
C GLN A 171 11.65 -14.13 0.35
N ASN A 172 10.70 -14.64 -0.44
CA ASN A 172 10.32 -16.05 -0.42
C ASN A 172 11.21 -16.93 -1.32
N ILE A 173 11.50 -16.46 -2.53
CA ILE A 173 12.43 -17.12 -3.45
C ILE A 173 13.40 -16.06 -3.95
N HIS A 174 14.66 -16.12 -3.53
CA HIS A 174 15.63 -15.07 -3.83
C HIS A 174 15.81 -14.87 -5.34
N TYR A 175 16.05 -13.62 -5.74
CA TYR A 175 16.36 -13.30 -7.13
C TYR A 175 17.70 -13.94 -7.55
N PRO A 176 17.94 -14.10 -8.87
CA PRO A 176 19.12 -14.79 -9.38
C PRO A 176 20.42 -14.13 -8.90
N GLU A 177 21.43 -14.94 -8.61
CA GLU A 177 22.74 -14.44 -8.15
C GLU A 177 23.40 -13.55 -9.21
N GLU A 178 23.09 -13.77 -10.48
CA GLU A 178 23.52 -12.95 -11.61
C GLU A 178 23.02 -11.50 -11.56
N TRP A 179 21.99 -11.21 -10.75
CA TRP A 179 21.58 -9.83 -10.49
C TRP A 179 22.62 -9.08 -9.63
N ARG A 180 23.33 -9.81 -8.76
CA ARG A 180 24.30 -9.23 -7.86
C ARG A 180 25.48 -8.66 -8.63
N GLY A 181 25.91 -7.46 -8.29
CA GLY A 181 27.06 -6.82 -8.92
C GLY A 181 26.74 -5.96 -10.14
N ILE A 182 25.52 -6.02 -10.72
CA ILE A 182 25.20 -5.30 -11.96
C ILE A 182 25.35 -3.77 -11.81
N SER A 183 24.89 -3.21 -10.69
CA SER A 183 24.89 -1.76 -10.45
C SER A 183 25.48 -1.36 -9.09
N THR A 184 26.33 -2.22 -8.49
CA THR A 184 26.83 -2.05 -7.11
C THR A 184 27.53 -0.71 -6.88
N GLU A 185 28.28 -0.22 -7.87
CA GLU A 185 28.99 1.06 -7.80
C GLU A 185 28.07 2.29 -7.76
N HIS A 186 26.79 2.13 -8.12
CA HIS A 186 25.82 3.20 -8.16
C HIS A 186 24.87 3.20 -6.97
N TYR A 187 24.92 2.20 -6.10
CA TYR A 187 24.06 2.17 -4.93
C TYR A 187 24.50 3.18 -3.87
N THR A 188 23.55 3.88 -3.28
CA THR A 188 23.80 4.92 -2.29
C THR A 188 22.62 5.11 -1.33
N PRO A 189 22.89 5.32 -0.02
CA PRO A 189 21.85 5.68 0.94
C PRO A 189 21.28 7.09 0.67
N THR A 190 21.94 7.92 -0.13
CA THR A 190 21.49 9.27 -0.50
C THR A 190 20.94 9.31 -1.92
N TRP A 191 20.19 8.28 -2.32
CA TRP A 191 19.59 8.14 -3.64
C TRP A 191 18.73 9.34 -4.03
N TYR A 192 18.07 9.99 -3.05
CA TYR A 192 17.22 11.18 -3.22
C TYR A 192 17.97 12.43 -3.73
N ASN A 193 19.31 12.43 -3.69
CA ASN A 193 20.13 13.47 -4.33
C ASN A 193 20.37 13.22 -5.83
N THR A 194 19.84 12.14 -6.38
CA THR A 194 19.99 11.75 -7.79
C THR A 194 18.69 12.05 -8.54
N ASN A 195 18.77 12.67 -9.72
CA ASN A 195 17.61 12.83 -10.61
C ASN A 195 17.46 11.61 -11.54
N SER A 196 16.30 11.47 -12.18
CA SER A 196 16.03 10.32 -13.06
C SER A 196 17.06 10.21 -14.18
N GLU A 197 17.41 11.31 -14.85
CA GLU A 197 18.42 11.33 -15.93
C GLU A 197 19.76 10.70 -15.51
N THR A 198 20.24 11.03 -14.30
CA THR A 198 21.48 10.47 -13.77
C THR A 198 21.32 8.99 -13.43
N ALA A 199 20.19 8.57 -12.85
CA ALA A 199 19.95 7.16 -12.55
C ALA A 199 19.81 6.32 -13.84
N ASN A 200 19.08 6.83 -14.83
CA ASN A 200 18.86 6.17 -16.10
C ASN A 200 20.15 6.03 -16.92
N SER A 201 21.01 7.05 -16.94
CA SER A 201 22.35 6.95 -17.55
C SER A 201 23.29 5.96 -16.86
N GLN A 202 22.93 5.48 -15.66
CA GLN A 202 23.66 4.49 -14.88
C GLN A 202 23.01 3.08 -14.93
N GLY A 203 22.02 2.87 -15.80
CA GLY A 203 21.36 1.57 -15.96
C GLY A 203 20.31 1.26 -14.89
N LEU A 204 19.76 2.28 -14.22
CA LEU A 204 18.72 2.15 -13.19
C LEU A 204 17.43 2.83 -13.64
N VAL A 205 16.27 2.24 -13.37
CA VAL A 205 14.97 2.74 -13.88
C VAL A 205 14.50 4.03 -13.17
N THR A 206 14.85 4.19 -11.90
CA THR A 206 14.46 5.32 -11.05
C THR A 206 15.63 5.73 -10.16
N PRO A 207 15.62 6.94 -9.58
CA PRO A 207 16.55 7.30 -8.51
C PRO A 207 16.46 6.33 -7.32
N TYR A 208 15.26 5.89 -6.94
CA TYR A 208 15.04 5.02 -5.78
C TYR A 208 15.67 3.62 -5.95
N ALA A 209 15.75 3.12 -7.19
CA ALA A 209 16.51 1.89 -7.51
C ALA A 209 17.98 1.95 -7.04
N LYS A 210 18.56 3.14 -6.80
CA LYS A 210 19.91 3.29 -6.25
C LYS A 210 20.00 2.99 -4.75
N ALA A 211 18.88 2.87 -4.04
CA ALA A 211 18.89 2.70 -2.58
C ALA A 211 19.57 1.40 -2.15
N SER A 212 19.34 0.29 -2.87
CA SER A 212 20.05 -0.97 -2.68
C SER A 212 19.88 -1.90 -3.89
N GLU A 213 20.61 -3.01 -3.89
CA GLU A 213 20.45 -4.09 -4.89
C GLU A 213 19.02 -4.66 -4.92
N ALA A 214 18.40 -4.82 -3.75
CA ALA A 214 17.04 -5.33 -3.65
C ALA A 214 16.03 -4.31 -4.17
N GLU A 215 16.23 -3.02 -3.89
CA GLU A 215 15.39 -1.93 -4.42
C GLU A 215 15.47 -1.85 -5.94
N ASP A 216 16.69 -1.93 -6.50
CA ASP A 216 16.91 -1.98 -7.95
C ASP A 216 16.11 -3.11 -8.62
N PHE A 217 16.15 -4.30 -8.01
CA PHE A 217 15.42 -5.47 -8.51
C PHE A 217 13.91 -5.23 -8.53
N VAL A 218 13.33 -4.81 -7.42
CA VAL A 218 11.87 -4.64 -7.32
C VAL A 218 11.36 -3.41 -8.06
N GLU A 219 12.13 -2.33 -8.10
CA GLU A 219 11.81 -1.13 -8.87
C GLU A 219 11.78 -1.44 -10.35
N THR A 220 12.73 -2.26 -10.84
CA THR A 220 12.73 -2.67 -12.25
C THR A 220 11.49 -3.52 -12.59
N ILE A 221 11.06 -4.40 -11.68
CA ILE A 221 9.82 -5.18 -11.84
C ILE A 221 8.60 -4.25 -11.87
N ALA A 222 8.46 -3.36 -10.89
CA ALA A 222 7.35 -2.42 -10.79
C ALA A 222 7.29 -1.49 -12.02
N TYR A 223 8.44 -0.97 -12.45
CA TYR A 223 8.55 -0.13 -13.65
C TYR A 223 8.09 -0.89 -14.89
N LEU A 224 8.55 -2.12 -15.11
CA LEU A 224 8.11 -2.93 -16.25
C LEU A 224 6.59 -3.18 -16.23
N LEU A 225 6.01 -3.46 -15.06
CA LEU A 225 4.56 -3.75 -14.94
C LEU A 225 3.68 -2.51 -15.08
N ILE A 226 4.15 -1.33 -14.64
CA ILE A 226 3.36 -0.09 -14.57
C ILE A 226 3.64 0.86 -15.72
N GLU A 227 4.90 1.14 -16.04
CA GLU A 227 5.26 2.00 -17.18
C GLU A 227 5.19 1.22 -18.51
N GLY A 228 5.25 -0.11 -18.42
CA GLY A 228 5.16 -0.99 -19.57
C GLY A 228 6.47 -1.10 -20.37
N GLN A 229 6.42 -1.99 -21.37
CA GLN A 229 7.58 -2.32 -22.18
C GLN A 229 8.09 -1.15 -23.03
N GLY A 230 7.18 -0.31 -23.51
CA GLY A 230 7.51 0.84 -24.35
C GLY A 230 8.39 1.84 -23.62
N SER A 231 7.98 2.24 -22.42
CA SER A 231 8.73 3.15 -21.56
C SER A 231 10.07 2.57 -21.13
N TYR A 232 10.13 1.27 -20.81
CA TYR A 232 11.39 0.61 -20.47
C TYR A 232 12.37 0.57 -21.65
N ASN A 233 11.89 0.23 -22.85
CA ASN A 233 12.70 0.26 -24.07
C ASN A 233 13.21 1.67 -24.39
N TRP A 234 12.33 2.67 -24.26
CA TRP A 234 12.69 4.06 -24.51
C TRP A 234 13.84 4.51 -23.61
N VAL A 235 13.76 4.26 -22.30
CA VAL A 235 14.85 4.56 -21.36
C VAL A 235 16.12 3.81 -21.73
N ALA A 236 16.00 2.50 -22.01
CA ALA A 236 17.15 1.66 -22.31
C ALA A 236 17.90 2.11 -23.58
N GLU A 237 17.16 2.51 -24.62
CA GLU A 237 17.71 2.91 -25.92
C GLU A 237 18.21 4.36 -25.93
N TYR A 238 17.66 5.22 -25.07
CA TYR A 238 18.13 6.61 -24.93
C TYR A 238 19.57 6.68 -24.39
N TYR A 239 19.96 5.75 -23.51
CA TYR A 239 21.31 5.67 -22.95
C TYR A 239 22.09 4.48 -23.52
N GLU A 240 22.60 4.63 -24.75
CA GLU A 240 23.27 3.56 -25.53
C GLU A 240 24.37 2.81 -24.75
N GLU A 241 25.17 3.51 -23.94
CA GLU A 241 26.29 2.92 -23.20
C GLU A 241 25.83 1.90 -22.15
N VAL A 242 24.63 2.08 -21.58
CA VAL A 242 24.06 1.21 -20.53
C VAL A 242 22.86 0.39 -21.01
N THR A 243 22.49 0.44 -22.29
CA THR A 243 21.40 -0.38 -22.85
C THR A 243 21.58 -1.86 -22.53
N HIS A 244 22.82 -2.37 -22.61
CA HIS A 244 23.13 -3.76 -22.30
C HIS A 244 22.81 -4.14 -20.83
N ILE A 245 22.94 -3.20 -19.89
CA ILE A 245 22.58 -3.37 -18.47
C ILE A 245 21.06 -3.52 -18.35
N PHE A 246 20.27 -2.64 -18.97
CA PHE A 246 18.81 -2.75 -18.97
C PHE A 246 18.33 -4.07 -19.59
N ARG A 247 18.94 -4.53 -20.69
CA ARG A 247 18.59 -5.80 -21.33
C ARG A 247 18.94 -7.01 -20.46
N LEU A 248 20.08 -6.96 -19.77
CA LEU A 248 20.46 -7.99 -18.80
C LEU A 248 19.43 -8.05 -17.67
N LYS A 249 19.14 -6.93 -17.01
CA LYS A 249 18.14 -6.84 -15.93
C LYS A 249 16.78 -7.38 -16.35
N GLU A 250 16.28 -6.94 -17.50
CA GLU A 250 15.01 -7.41 -18.05
C GLU A 250 15.01 -8.93 -18.27
N SER A 251 16.08 -9.49 -18.85
CA SER A 251 16.19 -10.93 -19.09
C SER A 251 16.20 -11.73 -17.78
N LEU A 252 16.85 -11.20 -16.74
CA LEU A 252 16.91 -11.82 -15.42
C LEU A 252 15.55 -11.80 -14.72
N ILE A 253 14.77 -10.71 -14.86
CA ILE A 253 13.39 -10.63 -14.36
C ILE A 253 12.50 -11.67 -15.04
N VAL A 254 12.53 -11.72 -16.38
CA VAL A 254 11.74 -12.71 -17.13
C VAL A 254 12.10 -14.13 -16.73
N LYS A 255 13.40 -14.43 -16.61
CA LYS A 255 13.91 -15.73 -16.16
C LYS A 255 13.48 -16.04 -14.72
N TYR A 256 13.61 -15.09 -13.81
CA TYR A 256 13.23 -15.25 -12.41
C TYR A 256 11.75 -15.60 -12.25
N PHE A 257 10.84 -14.86 -12.89
CA PHE A 257 9.41 -15.17 -12.82
C PHE A 257 9.09 -16.54 -13.42
N LYS A 258 9.79 -16.92 -14.50
CA LYS A 258 9.60 -18.23 -15.12
C LYS A 258 10.10 -19.36 -14.22
N ASP A 259 11.30 -19.26 -13.66
CA ASP A 259 11.94 -20.36 -12.94
C ASP A 259 11.43 -20.49 -11.50
N SER A 260 11.21 -19.36 -10.81
CA SER A 260 10.77 -19.34 -9.42
C SER A 260 9.27 -19.57 -9.27
N PHE A 261 8.47 -19.07 -10.23
CA PHE A 261 7.02 -19.01 -10.10
C PHE A 261 6.25 -19.66 -11.25
N ASN A 262 6.93 -20.09 -12.31
CA ASN A 262 6.30 -20.55 -13.56
C ASN A 262 5.34 -19.52 -14.18
N ILE A 263 5.64 -18.23 -13.99
CA ILE A 263 4.88 -17.11 -14.56
C ILE A 263 5.55 -16.67 -15.86
N ASP A 264 4.77 -16.50 -16.93
CA ASP A 264 5.21 -15.71 -18.08
C ASP A 264 5.11 -14.22 -17.71
N PHE A 265 6.27 -13.61 -17.45
CA PHE A 265 6.33 -12.20 -17.07
C PHE A 265 5.76 -11.26 -18.14
N ARG A 266 5.85 -11.62 -19.43
CA ARG A 266 5.30 -10.81 -20.52
C ARG A 266 3.78 -10.87 -20.54
N GLU A 267 3.22 -12.03 -20.19
CA GLU A 267 1.77 -12.14 -20.00
C GLU A 267 1.32 -11.31 -18.81
N LEU A 268 1.97 -11.46 -17.65
CA LEU A 268 1.67 -10.65 -16.47
C LEU A 268 1.72 -9.15 -16.77
N GLN A 269 2.79 -8.68 -17.42
CA GLN A 269 2.96 -7.29 -17.83
C GLN A 269 1.79 -6.80 -18.70
N ARG A 270 1.37 -7.60 -19.71
CA ARG A 270 0.22 -7.24 -20.55
C ARG A 270 -1.07 -7.17 -19.74
N GLU A 271 -1.35 -8.14 -18.87
CA GLU A 271 -2.58 -8.15 -18.07
C GLU A 271 -2.67 -6.96 -17.11
N VAL A 272 -1.55 -6.56 -16.49
CA VAL A 272 -1.50 -5.36 -15.63
C VAL A 272 -1.77 -4.11 -16.46
N GLN A 273 -1.09 -3.95 -17.60
CA GLN A 273 -1.27 -2.79 -18.48
C GLN A 273 -2.70 -2.73 -19.02
N ASP A 274 -3.25 -3.83 -19.53
CA ASP A 274 -4.61 -3.91 -20.04
C ASP A 274 -5.64 -3.58 -18.95
N ALA A 275 -5.40 -3.98 -17.70
CA ALA A 275 -6.26 -3.62 -16.57
C ALA A 275 -6.23 -2.12 -16.27
N ILE A 276 -5.04 -1.48 -16.27
CA ILE A 276 -4.88 -0.04 -16.08
C ILE A 276 -5.63 0.72 -17.19
N TRP A 277 -5.35 0.39 -18.46
CA TRP A 277 -6.01 1.01 -19.61
C TRP A 277 -7.53 0.82 -19.58
N ARG A 278 -8.00 -0.37 -19.22
CA ARG A 278 -9.43 -0.65 -19.15
C ARG A 278 -10.12 0.17 -18.06
N LEU A 279 -9.49 0.38 -16.90
CA LEU A 279 -10.10 1.18 -15.83
C LEU A 279 -10.03 2.68 -16.12
N ALA A 280 -8.93 3.16 -16.70
CA ALA A 280 -8.74 4.59 -16.98
C ALA A 280 -9.62 5.14 -18.11
N TYR A 281 -10.09 4.28 -19.03
CA TYR A 281 -10.74 4.74 -20.28
C TYR A 281 -12.09 4.08 -20.59
N ASN A 282 -12.68 3.29 -19.68
CA ASN A 282 -14.06 2.79 -19.82
C ASN A 282 -14.97 3.32 -18.71
#